data_AF-A0A4R1CJ92-F1
#
_entry.id   AF-A0A4R1CJ92-F1
#
_cell.length_a   1.000
_cell.length_b   1.000
_cell.length_c   1.000
_cell.angle_alpha   90.00
_cell.angle_beta   90.00
_cell.angle_gamma   90.00
#
_symmetry.space_group_name_H-M   'P 1'
#
loop_
_entity.id
_entity.type
_entity.pdbx_description
1 polymer ?
#
loop_
_entity_poly.entity_id
_entity_poly.type
_entity_poly.pdbx_seq_one_letter_code
_entity_poly.pdbx_strand_id
1 'polypeptide(L)'
;MFSEHVQSRAEQRASTETQVLAAADRLFREQGYEATTVRAIAAAAGVSAGTVMSVGDKARLLIHIFDGRIRTIHEERAAAPAGTWGSVVDEVVALVEPFVSYFTTDLGLAREYASVLVRGTHDSAVFTELALHLVGELAQTLERAGLDAERAARGAGALYYLYLGVLMAASSGALDHDAAVQQFRSSVQFAIDSNGDHA
;
A
#
# COMPACT_ATOMS: atom_id res chain seq x y z
N MET A 1 32.56 32.98 8.03
CA MET A 1 32.29 32.39 6.70
C MET A 1 30.89 31.78 6.78
N PHE A 2 29.88 32.54 6.35
CA PHE A 2 28.48 32.10 6.41
C PHE A 2 28.21 31.22 5.19
N SER A 3 28.08 29.91 5.39
CA SER A 3 27.59 29.00 4.36
C SER A 3 26.07 29.04 4.36
N GLU A 4 25.49 29.96 3.59
CA GLU A 4 24.07 29.96 3.27
C GLU A 4 23.79 28.77 2.35
N HIS A 5 23.15 27.72 2.88
CA HIS A 5 22.65 26.61 2.10
C HIS A 5 21.44 27.10 1.29
N VAL A 6 21.67 27.60 0.08
CA VAL A 6 20.61 27.86 -0.89
C VAL A 6 20.10 26.49 -1.35
N GLN A 7 19.02 26.00 -0.72
CA GLN A 7 18.34 24.78 -1.16
C GLN A 7 18.01 24.89 -2.65
N SER A 8 18.26 23.82 -3.39
CA SER A 8 17.95 23.81 -4.83
C SER A 8 16.44 23.95 -5.05
N ARG A 9 16.02 24.49 -6.21
CA ARG A 9 14.58 24.58 -6.55
C ARG A 9 13.88 23.21 -6.50
N ALA A 10 14.61 22.14 -6.79
CA ALA A 10 14.11 20.76 -6.71
C ALA A 10 13.91 20.34 -5.24
N GLU A 11 14.86 20.60 -4.36
CA GLU A 11 14.74 20.35 -2.91
C GLU A 11 13.58 21.14 -2.29
N GLN A 12 13.41 22.40 -2.69
CA GLN A 12 12.33 23.22 -2.16
C GLN A 12 10.95 22.72 -2.62
N ARG A 13 10.86 22.25 -3.87
CA ARG A 13 9.64 21.61 -4.38
C ARG A 13 9.33 20.31 -3.63
N ALA A 14 10.32 19.44 -3.44
CA ALA A 14 10.16 18.18 -2.71
C ALA A 14 9.75 18.42 -1.24
N SER A 15 10.38 19.40 -0.57
CA SER A 15 10.01 19.82 0.78
C SER A 15 8.56 20.30 0.86
N THR A 16 8.13 21.12 -0.12
CA THR A 16 6.75 21.61 -0.20
C THR A 16 5.76 20.47 -0.41
N GLU A 17 6.06 19.53 -1.31
CA GLU A 17 5.23 18.35 -1.55
C GLU A 17 5.07 17.50 -0.29
N THR A 18 6.15 17.22 0.42
CA THR A 18 6.13 16.51 1.70
C THR A 18 5.25 17.21 2.74
N GLN A 19 5.36 18.54 2.87
CA GLN A 19 4.53 19.33 3.80
C GLN A 19 3.04 19.26 3.44
N VAL A 20 2.70 19.37 2.15
CA VAL A 20 1.32 19.27 1.67
C VAL A 20 0.74 17.88 1.93
N LEU A 21 1.48 16.81 1.61
CA LEU A 21 1.03 15.45 1.82
C LEU A 21 0.84 15.13 3.31
N ALA A 22 1.76 15.56 4.17
CA ALA A 22 1.64 15.39 5.62
C ALA A 22 0.43 16.13 6.21
N ALA A 23 0.17 17.36 5.74
CA ALA A 23 -1.00 18.11 6.16
C ALA A 23 -2.31 17.49 5.66
N ALA A 24 -2.34 17.01 4.41
CA ALA A 24 -3.48 16.31 3.84
C ALA A 24 -3.78 15.02 4.60
N ASP A 25 -2.76 14.19 4.85
CA ASP A 25 -2.89 12.92 5.57
C ASP A 25 -3.46 13.11 6.97
N ARG A 26 -2.91 14.07 7.73
CA ARG A 26 -3.43 14.44 9.05
C ARG A 26 -4.90 14.84 8.99
N LEU A 27 -5.26 15.76 8.10
CA LEU A 27 -6.64 16.23 7.99
C LEU A 27 -7.60 15.13 7.51
N PHE A 28 -7.20 14.29 6.56
CA PHE A 28 -8.02 13.19 6.10
C PHE A 28 -8.37 12.22 7.24
N ARG A 29 -7.42 11.92 8.13
CA ARG A 29 -7.65 11.06 9.30
C ARG A 29 -8.42 11.74 10.43
N GLU A 30 -8.16 13.02 10.69
CA GLU A 30 -8.77 13.73 11.83
C GLU A 30 -10.23 14.14 11.60
N GLN A 31 -10.56 14.63 10.39
CA GLN A 31 -11.89 15.18 10.07
C GLN A 31 -12.59 14.42 8.92
N GLY A 32 -11.94 13.44 8.32
CA GLY A 32 -12.45 12.67 7.19
C GLY A 32 -12.09 13.29 5.83
N TYR A 33 -11.95 12.42 4.83
CA TYR A 33 -11.63 12.81 3.45
C TYR A 33 -12.66 13.78 2.85
N GLU A 34 -13.96 13.54 3.06
CA GLU A 34 -15.01 14.35 2.45
C GLU A 34 -15.09 15.76 3.01
N ALA A 35 -14.96 15.91 4.33
CA ALA A 35 -14.96 17.22 4.98
C ALA A 35 -13.69 18.04 4.70
N THR A 36 -12.62 17.40 4.24
CA THR A 36 -11.34 18.07 3.99
C THR A 36 -11.34 18.81 2.65
N THR A 37 -10.95 20.09 2.69
CA THR A 37 -10.83 20.95 1.50
C THR A 37 -9.38 21.28 1.18
N VAL A 38 -9.07 21.54 -0.10
CA VAL A 38 -7.75 22.02 -0.55
C VAL A 38 -7.31 23.29 0.19
N ARG A 39 -8.25 24.17 0.54
CA ARG A 39 -7.96 25.39 1.32
C ARG A 39 -7.56 25.07 2.76
N ALA A 40 -8.21 24.10 3.40
CA ALA A 40 -7.84 23.66 4.75
C ALA A 40 -6.44 23.02 4.74
N ILE A 41 -6.14 22.19 3.74
CA ILE A 41 -4.80 21.60 3.54
C ILE A 41 -3.74 22.71 3.37
N ALA A 42 -4.01 23.69 2.51
CA ALA A 42 -3.11 24.82 2.26
C ALA A 42 -2.80 25.61 3.54
N ALA A 43 -3.83 25.93 4.33
CA ALA A 43 -3.68 26.61 5.61
C ALA A 43 -2.87 25.77 6.61
N ALA A 44 -3.14 24.47 6.69
CA ALA A 44 -2.45 23.55 7.58
C ALA A 44 -0.97 23.29 7.20
N ALA A 45 -0.64 23.38 5.91
CA ALA A 45 0.71 23.24 5.37
C ALA A 45 1.47 24.58 5.30
N GLY A 46 0.82 25.72 5.57
CA GLY A 46 1.46 27.04 5.48
C GLY A 46 1.76 27.49 4.05
N VAL A 47 1.01 27.00 3.05
CA VAL A 47 1.20 27.31 1.62
C VAL A 47 -0.06 27.87 0.97
N SER A 48 0.02 28.29 -0.30
CA SER A 48 -1.15 28.74 -1.05
C SER A 48 -1.98 27.55 -1.57
N ALA A 49 -3.28 27.76 -1.82
CA ALA A 49 -4.11 26.74 -2.47
C ALA A 49 -3.59 26.37 -3.88
N GLY A 50 -3.03 27.34 -4.61
CA GLY A 50 -2.37 27.07 -5.90
C GLY A 50 -1.15 26.16 -5.77
N THR A 51 -0.40 26.30 -4.67
CA THR A 51 0.73 25.41 -4.34
C THR A 51 0.24 23.99 -4.08
N VAL A 52 -0.84 23.81 -3.30
CA VAL A 52 -1.44 22.48 -3.10
C VAL A 52 -1.89 21.87 -4.43
N MET A 53 -2.60 22.64 -5.26
CA MET A 53 -3.04 22.17 -6.58
C MET A 53 -1.89 21.83 -7.53
N SER A 54 -0.70 22.42 -7.34
CA SER A 54 0.51 22.08 -8.10
C SER A 54 1.10 20.72 -7.70
N VAL A 55 0.83 20.25 -6.48
CA VAL A 55 1.14 18.89 -6.02
C VAL A 55 0.08 17.93 -6.52
N GLY A 56 -1.21 18.28 -6.36
CA GLY A 56 -2.33 17.50 -6.86
C GLY A 56 -3.67 17.97 -6.31
N ASP A 57 -4.75 17.52 -6.93
CA ASP A 57 -6.08 17.63 -6.34
C ASP A 57 -6.27 16.68 -5.14
N LYS A 58 -7.40 16.79 -4.44
CA LYS A 58 -7.67 16.01 -3.21
C LYS A 58 -7.52 14.49 -3.41
N ALA A 59 -7.94 13.97 -4.57
CA ALA A 59 -7.88 12.54 -4.88
C ALA A 59 -6.46 12.08 -5.19
N ARG A 60 -5.70 12.88 -5.96
CA ARG A 60 -4.27 12.62 -6.20
C ARG A 60 -3.45 12.65 -4.91
N LEU A 61 -3.73 13.59 -4.00
CA LEU A 61 -3.06 13.64 -2.69
C LEU A 61 -3.32 12.36 -1.89
N LEU A 62 -4.56 11.86 -1.89
CA LEU A 62 -4.91 10.60 -1.22
C LEU A 62 -4.11 9.42 -1.80
N ILE A 63 -4.01 9.32 -3.12
CA ILE A 63 -3.20 8.29 -3.78
C ILE A 63 -1.74 8.39 -3.37
N HIS A 64 -1.14 9.59 -3.43
CA HIS A 64 0.26 9.78 -3.06
C HIS A 64 0.55 9.38 -1.61
N ILE A 65 -0.39 9.63 -0.69
CA ILE A 65 -0.27 9.23 0.71
C ILE A 65 -0.22 7.70 0.85
N PHE A 66 -1.16 6.99 0.21
CA PHE A 66 -1.21 5.54 0.25
C PHE A 66 -0.01 4.90 -0.47
N ASP A 67 0.32 5.35 -1.68
CA ASP A 67 1.48 4.87 -2.44
C ASP A 67 2.78 5.09 -1.64
N GLY A 68 2.90 6.24 -0.97
CA GLY A 68 4.00 6.55 -0.08
C GLY A 68 4.12 5.55 1.07
N ARG A 69 3.03 5.28 1.79
CA ARG A 69 3.06 4.34 2.91
C ARG A 69 3.29 2.90 2.46
N ILE A 70 2.67 2.47 1.36
CA ILE A 70 2.88 1.13 0.78
C ILE A 70 4.35 0.95 0.42
N ARG A 71 4.99 1.95 -0.20
CA ARG A 71 6.43 1.93 -0.48
C ARG A 71 7.25 1.78 0.80
N THR A 72 6.95 2.56 1.83
CA THR A 72 7.66 2.43 3.12
C THR A 72 7.48 1.04 3.74
N ILE A 73 6.30 0.42 3.63
CA ILE A 73 6.08 -0.96 4.11
C ILE A 73 6.94 -1.97 3.32
N HIS A 74 7.11 -1.78 2.01
CA HIS A 74 8.07 -2.60 1.24
C HIS A 74 9.52 -2.40 1.74
N GLU A 75 9.95 -1.16 1.93
CA GLU A 75 11.30 -0.84 2.41
C GLU A 75 11.58 -1.39 3.82
N GLU A 76 10.62 -1.23 4.74
CA GLU A 76 10.69 -1.75 6.12
C GLU A 76 10.86 -3.28 6.14
N ARG A 77 10.09 -3.99 5.30
CA ARG A 77 10.18 -5.46 5.19
C ARG A 77 11.49 -5.92 4.55
N ALA A 78 11.94 -5.24 3.49
CA ALA A 78 13.20 -5.56 2.81
C ALA A 78 14.43 -5.34 3.71
N ALA A 79 14.35 -4.37 4.63
CA ALA A 79 15.40 -4.11 5.62
C ALA A 79 15.35 -5.06 6.84
N ALA A 80 14.24 -5.75 7.06
CA ALA A 80 14.09 -6.67 8.16
C ALA A 80 14.96 -7.93 7.95
N PRO A 81 15.57 -8.50 9.01
CA PRO A 81 16.25 -9.78 8.90
C PRO A 81 15.30 -10.84 8.35
N ALA A 82 15.79 -11.70 7.45
CA ALA A 82 15.01 -12.82 6.96
C ALA A 82 14.49 -13.65 8.15
N GLY A 83 13.18 -13.66 8.33
CA GLY A 83 12.53 -14.43 9.39
C GLY A 83 12.78 -15.92 9.19
N THR A 84 12.91 -16.67 10.28
CA THR A 84 12.78 -18.13 10.21
C THR A 84 11.30 -18.46 10.27
N TRP A 85 10.70 -18.69 9.11
CA TRP A 85 9.28 -19.04 9.02
C TRP A 85 9.09 -20.55 9.20
N GLY A 86 8.05 -20.94 9.93
CA GLY A 86 7.73 -22.36 10.16
C GLY A 86 7.19 -23.06 8.91
N SER A 87 6.64 -22.31 7.96
CA SER A 87 6.08 -22.81 6.71
C SER A 87 6.10 -21.73 5.61
N VAL A 88 5.97 -22.14 4.35
CA VAL A 88 5.77 -21.21 3.23
C VAL A 88 4.48 -20.39 3.38
N VAL A 89 3.45 -20.96 4.03
CA VAL A 89 2.19 -20.25 4.32
C VAL A 89 2.45 -19.08 5.26
N ASP A 90 3.20 -19.31 6.33
CA ASP A 90 3.56 -18.25 7.28
C ASP A 90 4.36 -17.14 6.61
N GLU A 91 5.28 -17.51 5.73
CA GLU A 91 6.07 -16.54 4.99
C GLU A 91 5.21 -15.71 4.04
N VAL A 92 4.32 -16.33 3.27
CA VAL A 92 3.40 -15.64 2.36
C VAL A 92 2.44 -14.72 3.13
N VAL A 93 1.93 -15.16 4.28
CA VAL A 93 1.09 -14.33 5.15
C VAL A 93 1.87 -13.14 5.68
N ALA A 94 3.11 -13.33 6.13
CA ALA A 94 3.96 -12.26 6.63
C ALA A 94 4.30 -11.20 5.58
N LEU A 95 4.29 -11.57 4.29
CA LEU A 95 4.42 -10.59 3.21
C LEU A 95 3.20 -9.65 3.16
N VAL A 96 1.98 -10.17 3.27
CA VAL A 96 0.78 -9.33 3.05
C VAL A 96 0.25 -8.65 4.32
N GLU A 97 0.52 -9.22 5.50
CA GLU A 97 -0.07 -8.81 6.77
C GLU A 97 0.16 -7.31 7.09
N PRO A 98 1.35 -6.72 6.92
CA PRO A 98 1.55 -5.29 7.18
C PRO A 98 0.68 -4.37 6.33
N PHE A 99 0.34 -4.77 5.11
CA PHE A 99 -0.59 -4.01 4.28
C PHE A 99 -2.03 -4.14 4.77
N VAL A 100 -2.46 -5.36 5.11
CA VAL A 100 -3.80 -5.59 5.71
C VAL A 100 -3.95 -4.76 6.99
N SER A 101 -2.95 -4.76 7.85
CA SER A 101 -2.92 -3.91 9.06
C SER A 101 -3.06 -2.42 8.72
N TYR A 102 -2.32 -1.93 7.73
CA TYR A 102 -2.43 -0.53 7.30
C TYR A 102 -3.83 -0.16 6.79
N PHE A 103 -4.40 -0.96 5.88
CA PHE A 103 -5.72 -0.69 5.29
C PHE A 103 -6.87 -0.80 6.31
N THR A 104 -6.71 -1.62 7.34
CA THR A 104 -7.73 -1.81 8.39
C THR A 104 -7.61 -0.82 9.55
N THR A 105 -6.52 -0.06 9.63
CA THR A 105 -6.31 0.97 10.67
C THR A 105 -7.35 2.10 10.58
N ASP A 106 -7.70 2.52 9.36
CA ASP A 106 -8.75 3.51 9.10
C ASP A 106 -9.59 3.07 7.89
N LEU A 107 -10.63 2.27 8.16
CA LEU A 107 -11.54 1.76 7.13
C LEU A 107 -12.29 2.88 6.39
N GLY A 108 -12.51 4.04 7.04
CA GLY A 108 -13.15 5.18 6.40
C GLY A 108 -12.27 5.71 5.28
N LEU A 109 -11.01 5.99 5.58
CA LEU A 109 -10.06 6.50 4.60
C LEU A 109 -9.70 5.45 3.53
N ALA A 110 -9.59 4.17 3.90
CA ALA A 110 -9.35 3.07 2.96
C ALA A 110 -10.48 2.94 1.92
N ARG A 111 -11.74 3.13 2.32
CA ARG A 111 -12.89 3.13 1.38
C ARG A 111 -12.81 4.28 0.39
N GLU A 112 -12.41 5.46 0.83
CA GLU A 112 -12.24 6.62 -0.05
C GLU A 112 -11.12 6.39 -1.05
N TYR A 113 -10.00 5.81 -0.60
CA TYR A 113 -8.91 5.41 -1.49
C TYR A 113 -9.38 4.37 -2.53
N ALA A 114 -10.07 3.31 -2.10
CA ALA A 114 -10.63 2.32 -3.01
C ALA A 114 -11.61 2.92 -4.03
N SER A 115 -12.48 3.85 -3.60
CA SER A 115 -13.41 4.59 -4.46
C SER A 115 -12.67 5.41 -5.52
N VAL A 116 -11.61 6.13 -5.12
CA VAL A 116 -10.77 6.90 -6.05
C VAL A 116 -10.10 5.99 -7.08
N LEU A 117 -9.55 4.85 -6.64
CA LEU A 117 -8.93 3.87 -7.54
C LEU A 117 -9.92 3.29 -8.56
N VAL A 118 -11.13 2.89 -8.12
CA VAL A 118 -12.16 2.32 -8.99
C VAL A 118 -12.65 3.33 -10.04
N ARG A 119 -12.69 4.62 -9.70
CA ARG A 119 -13.02 5.68 -10.67
C ARG A 119 -11.98 5.82 -11.78
N GLY A 120 -10.73 5.41 -11.52
CA GLY A 120 -9.65 5.40 -12.51
C GLY A 120 -9.26 6.79 -13.03
N THR A 121 -9.52 7.85 -12.25
CA THR A 121 -9.23 9.23 -12.68
C THR A 121 -7.76 9.63 -12.49
N HIS A 122 -6.98 8.81 -11.80
CA HIS A 122 -5.57 9.03 -11.50
C HIS A 122 -4.81 7.71 -11.56
N ASP A 123 -3.57 7.76 -12.02
CA ASP A 123 -2.64 6.64 -11.95
C ASP A 123 -2.23 6.37 -10.49
N SER A 124 -2.05 5.11 -10.13
CA SER A 124 -1.50 4.71 -8.83
C SER A 124 -0.43 3.64 -9.01
N ALA A 125 0.65 3.79 -8.23
CA ALA A 125 1.75 2.82 -8.22
C ALA A 125 1.30 1.44 -7.70
N VAL A 126 0.20 1.38 -6.93
CA VAL A 126 -0.35 0.14 -6.37
C VAL A 126 -0.75 -0.90 -7.41
N PHE A 127 -1.05 -0.49 -8.64
CA PHE A 127 -1.39 -1.36 -9.76
C PHE A 127 -0.24 -1.54 -10.78
N THR A 128 0.91 -0.91 -10.53
CA THR A 128 2.06 -0.94 -11.45
C THR A 128 3.31 -1.38 -10.71
N GLU A 129 4.21 -0.47 -10.36
CA GLU A 129 5.48 -0.76 -9.72
C GLU A 129 5.32 -1.54 -8.39
N LEU A 130 4.43 -1.09 -7.51
CA LEU A 130 4.25 -1.70 -6.18
C LEU A 130 3.59 -3.08 -6.30
N ALA A 131 2.69 -3.26 -7.28
CA ALA A 131 2.13 -4.57 -7.61
C ALA A 131 3.22 -5.55 -8.03
N LEU A 132 4.07 -5.12 -8.99
CA LEU A 132 5.17 -5.93 -9.49
C LEU A 132 6.16 -6.30 -8.37
N HIS A 133 6.41 -5.38 -7.44
CA HIS A 133 7.28 -5.64 -6.31
C HIS A 133 6.71 -6.75 -5.41
N LEU A 134 5.44 -6.63 -4.98
CA LEU A 134 4.80 -7.65 -4.15
C LEU A 134 4.71 -9.01 -4.86
N VAL A 135 4.35 -9.02 -6.15
CA VAL A 135 4.29 -10.25 -6.96
C VAL A 135 5.68 -10.90 -7.07
N GLY A 136 6.74 -10.10 -7.23
CA GLY A 136 8.11 -10.59 -7.22
C GLY A 136 8.52 -11.22 -5.89
N GLU A 137 8.19 -10.59 -4.77
CA GLU A 137 8.42 -11.13 -3.42
C GLU A 137 7.70 -12.48 -3.23
N LEU A 138 6.42 -12.55 -3.61
CA LEU A 138 5.63 -13.78 -3.57
C LEU A 138 6.22 -14.90 -4.43
N ALA A 139 6.64 -14.58 -5.66
CA ALA A 139 7.25 -15.57 -6.56
C ALA A 139 8.55 -16.13 -5.96
N GLN A 140 9.41 -15.28 -5.42
CA GLN A 140 10.65 -15.72 -4.76
C GLN A 140 10.39 -16.62 -3.55
N THR A 141 9.36 -16.32 -2.74
CA THR A 141 8.94 -17.19 -1.63
C THR A 141 8.50 -18.56 -2.13
N LEU A 142 7.70 -18.61 -3.21
CA LEU A 142 7.25 -19.88 -3.80
C LEU A 142 8.40 -20.68 -4.43
N GLU A 143 9.35 -20.02 -5.10
CA GLU A 143 10.55 -20.68 -5.64
C GLU A 143 11.42 -21.28 -4.53
N ARG A 144 11.61 -20.55 -3.42
CA ARG A 144 12.34 -21.06 -2.24
C ARG A 144 11.65 -22.25 -1.57
N ALA A 145 10.33 -22.36 -1.73
CA ALA A 145 9.55 -23.52 -1.31
C ALA A 145 9.64 -24.72 -2.29
N GLY A 146 10.35 -24.56 -3.41
CA GLY A 146 10.65 -25.64 -4.36
C GLY A 146 9.80 -25.66 -5.63
N LEU A 147 8.97 -24.63 -5.87
CA LEU A 147 8.26 -24.50 -7.15
C LEU A 147 9.23 -24.05 -8.26
N ASP A 148 9.03 -24.53 -9.48
CA ASP A 148 9.70 -23.95 -10.63
C ASP A 148 9.22 -22.50 -10.91
N ALA A 149 10.03 -21.73 -11.62
CA ALA A 149 9.80 -20.31 -11.86
C ALA A 149 8.46 -20.02 -12.57
N GLU A 150 8.02 -20.89 -13.47
CA GLU A 150 6.75 -20.69 -14.19
C GLU A 150 5.55 -20.88 -13.27
N ARG A 151 5.56 -21.94 -12.46
CA ARG A 151 4.52 -22.19 -11.45
C ARG A 151 4.53 -21.15 -10.35
N ALA A 152 5.71 -20.74 -9.88
CA ALA A 152 5.85 -19.69 -8.88
C ALA A 152 5.29 -18.35 -9.37
N ALA A 153 5.60 -17.93 -10.61
CA ALA A 153 5.08 -16.70 -11.18
C ALA A 153 3.54 -16.71 -11.30
N ARG A 154 2.95 -17.83 -11.76
CA ARG A 154 1.49 -17.98 -11.84
C ARG A 154 0.85 -17.97 -10.45
N GLY A 155 1.44 -18.69 -9.49
CA GLY A 155 0.98 -18.73 -8.10
C GLY A 155 1.03 -17.35 -7.43
N ALA A 156 2.12 -16.61 -7.62
CA ALA A 156 2.27 -15.26 -7.10
C ALA A 156 1.20 -14.30 -7.64
N GLY A 157 0.89 -14.37 -8.93
CA GLY A 157 -0.20 -13.60 -9.53
C GLY A 157 -1.57 -13.94 -8.91
N ALA A 158 -1.86 -15.23 -8.71
CA ALA A 158 -3.11 -15.67 -8.07
C ALA A 158 -3.21 -15.18 -6.61
N LEU A 159 -2.12 -15.28 -5.85
CA LEU A 159 -2.03 -14.80 -4.48
C LEU A 159 -2.21 -13.27 -4.39
N TYR A 160 -1.65 -12.51 -5.33
CA TYR A 160 -1.84 -11.07 -5.40
C TYR A 160 -3.30 -10.68 -5.63
N TYR A 161 -4.00 -11.34 -6.56
CA TYR A 161 -5.42 -11.06 -6.78
C TYR A 161 -6.31 -11.51 -5.61
N LEU A 162 -5.98 -12.63 -4.96
CA LEU A 162 -6.63 -13.06 -3.72
C LEU A 162 -6.47 -11.99 -2.62
N TYR A 163 -5.25 -11.48 -2.43
CA TYR A 163 -4.94 -10.41 -1.48
C TYR A 163 -5.77 -9.15 -1.77
N LEU A 164 -5.84 -8.71 -3.03
CA LEU A 164 -6.70 -7.57 -3.39
C LEU A 164 -8.17 -7.84 -3.09
N GLY A 165 -8.67 -9.05 -3.36
CA GLY A 165 -10.05 -9.44 -3.03
C GLY A 165 -10.33 -9.37 -1.53
N VAL A 166 -9.40 -9.87 -0.71
CA VAL A 166 -9.47 -9.78 0.76
C VAL A 166 -9.46 -8.33 1.23
N LEU A 167 -8.57 -7.49 0.68
CA LEU A 167 -8.53 -6.07 1.02
C LEU A 167 -9.80 -5.32 0.64
N MET A 168 -10.39 -5.63 -0.52
CA MET A 168 -11.65 -5.03 -0.93
C MET A 168 -12.80 -5.46 -0.01
N ALA A 169 -12.84 -6.73 0.38
CA ALA A 169 -13.81 -7.23 1.35
C ALA A 169 -13.62 -6.56 2.72
N ALA A 170 -12.39 -6.43 3.21
CA ALA A 170 -12.08 -5.74 4.46
C ALA A 170 -12.48 -4.26 4.40
N SER A 171 -12.13 -3.57 3.31
CA SER A 171 -12.50 -2.16 3.09
C SER A 171 -14.01 -1.97 3.05
N SER A 172 -14.78 -2.92 2.50
CA SER A 172 -16.25 -2.86 2.54
C SER A 172 -16.84 -3.07 3.95
N GLY A 173 -16.05 -3.52 4.91
CA GLY A 173 -16.49 -3.94 6.25
C GLY A 173 -17.02 -5.37 6.30
N ALA A 174 -16.88 -6.15 5.22
CA ALA A 174 -17.28 -7.56 5.19
C ALA A 174 -16.33 -8.47 5.99
N LEU A 175 -15.08 -8.03 6.18
CA LEU A 175 -14.07 -8.69 7.02
C LEU A 175 -13.45 -7.64 7.95
N ASP A 176 -13.24 -8.00 9.21
CA ASP A 176 -12.33 -7.24 10.08
C ASP A 176 -10.87 -7.66 9.82
N HIS A 177 -9.92 -7.07 10.54
CA HIS A 177 -8.50 -7.34 10.38
C HIS A 177 -8.16 -8.83 10.51
N ASP A 178 -8.61 -9.45 11.60
CA ASP A 178 -8.26 -10.84 11.91
C ASP A 178 -8.91 -11.79 10.90
N ALA A 179 -10.18 -11.54 10.53
CA ALA A 179 -10.86 -12.31 9.50
C ALA A 179 -10.19 -12.16 8.12
N ALA A 180 -9.69 -10.97 7.78
CA ALA A 180 -8.96 -10.75 6.53
C ALA A 180 -7.66 -11.57 6.47
N VAL A 181 -6.84 -11.52 7.54
CA VAL A 181 -5.60 -12.30 7.64
C VAL A 181 -5.89 -13.81 7.60
N GLN A 182 -6.90 -14.27 8.35
CA GLN A 182 -7.27 -15.70 8.38
C GLN A 182 -7.86 -16.20 7.06
N GLN A 183 -8.65 -15.38 6.36
CA GLN A 183 -9.18 -15.73 5.04
C GLN A 183 -8.06 -15.89 4.02
N PHE A 184 -7.09 -14.96 4.01
CA PHE A 184 -5.92 -15.06 3.14
C PHE A 184 -5.12 -16.32 3.46
N ARG A 185 -4.74 -16.53 4.73
CA ARG A 185 -4.01 -17.71 5.20
C ARG A 185 -4.68 -19.02 4.79
N SER A 186 -5.98 -19.17 5.06
CA SER A 186 -6.73 -20.39 4.74
C SER A 186 -6.77 -20.68 3.24
N SER A 187 -6.86 -19.63 2.43
CA SER A 187 -6.86 -19.75 0.96
C SER A 187 -5.47 -20.13 0.43
N VAL A 188 -4.39 -19.59 1.01
CA VAL A 188 -3.01 -19.98 0.68
C VAL A 188 -2.76 -21.44 1.05
N GLN A 189 -3.17 -21.86 2.26
CA GLN A 189 -3.06 -23.25 2.71
C GLN A 189 -3.79 -24.20 1.76
N PHE A 190 -5.03 -23.90 1.41
CA PHE A 190 -5.82 -24.71 0.47
C PHE A 190 -5.14 -24.84 -0.91
N ALA A 191 -4.58 -23.75 -1.43
CA ALA A 191 -3.92 -23.74 -2.72
C ALA A 191 -2.62 -24.58 -2.72
N ILE A 192 -1.89 -24.60 -1.59
CA ILE A 192 -0.68 -25.42 -1.43
C ILE A 192 -1.04 -26.90 -1.29
N ASP A 193 -2.00 -27.22 -0.43
CA ASP A 193 -2.40 -28.61 -0.18
C ASP A 193 -2.97 -29.27 -1.45
N SER A 194 -3.79 -28.53 -2.20
CA SER A 194 -4.38 -29.02 -3.46
C SER A 194 -3.34 -29.27 -4.57
N ASN A 195 -2.15 -28.68 -4.47
CA ASN A 195 -1.04 -28.92 -5.39
C ASN A 195 -0.19 -30.15 -5.00
N GLY A 196 -0.31 -30.65 -3.77
CA GLY A 196 0.45 -31.80 -3.27
C GLY A 196 -0.13 -33.16 -3.66
N ASP A 197 -1.43 -33.24 -3.97
CA ASP A 197 -2.15 -34.50 -4.22
C ASP A 197 -2.06 -35.05 -5.67
N HIS A 198 -1.24 -34.42 -6.53
CA HIS A 198 -1.11 -34.80 -7.95
C HIS A 198 0.33 -35.10 -8.40
N ALA A 199 1.24 -35.43 -7.48
CA ALA A 199 2.60 -35.87 -7.78
C ALA A 199 2.75 -37.40 -7.74
#